data_AF-A0A543AZP0-F1
#
_entry.id   AF-A0A543AZP0-F1
#
_cell.length_a   1.000
_cell.length_b   1.000
_cell.length_c   1.000
_cell.angle_alpha   90.00
_cell.angle_beta   90.00
_cell.angle_gamma   90.00
#
_symmetry.space_group_name_H-M   'P 1'
#
loop_
_entity.id
_entity.type
_entity.pdbx_description
1 polymer ?
#
loop_
_entity_poly.entity_id
_entity_poly.type
_entity_poly.pdbx_seq_one_letter_code
_entity_poly.pdbx_strand_id
1 'polypeptide(L)'
;MNVFVLGTGRCGTVTFTRACQYITNYSAGHETRASKHGEARFDYPVNHIEADNRLSWFLGRLGTHYDDRSVLYVHLLRDRAATADSFLKRWDGTQRAGIIRAYRQGIIVRGSEWPEHQRRAVCLDYVDTVTANITEFLRHRPHMTLQLEDIEPGFTTFLDRIGAGGDLVAAREEWATKHNRS
;
A
#
# COMPACT_ATOMS: atom_id res chain seq x y z
N MET A 1 -10.00 16.40 0.76
CA MET A 1 -9.82 15.19 1.58
C MET A 1 -8.61 14.44 1.05
N ASN A 2 -7.68 13.99 1.89
CA ASN A 2 -6.57 13.14 1.39
C ASN A 2 -6.94 11.66 1.51
N VAL A 3 -6.39 10.84 0.63
CA VAL A 3 -6.60 9.39 0.61
C VAL A 3 -5.28 8.69 0.83
N PHE A 4 -5.24 7.78 1.80
CA PHE A 4 -4.07 6.94 2.07
C PHE A 4 -4.39 5.47 1.80
N VAL A 5 -3.77 4.93 0.76
CA VAL A 5 -3.88 3.51 0.38
C VAL A 5 -2.79 2.72 1.09
N LEU A 6 -3.20 2.04 2.16
CA LEU A 6 -2.35 1.24 3.02
C LEU A 6 -2.41 -0.23 2.56
N GLY A 7 -1.26 -0.90 2.61
CA GLY A 7 -1.17 -2.32 2.32
C GLY A 7 0.25 -2.84 2.50
N THR A 8 0.42 -4.15 2.32
CA THR A 8 1.70 -4.84 2.49
C THR A 8 2.74 -4.46 1.43
N GLY A 9 2.31 -3.85 0.33
CA GLY A 9 3.04 -3.89 -0.92
C GLY A 9 2.86 -5.27 -1.58
N ARG A 10 3.04 -5.32 -2.91
CA ARG A 10 2.70 -6.49 -3.74
C ARG A 10 1.20 -6.87 -3.73
N CYS A 11 0.34 -5.99 -3.23
CA CYS A 11 -1.11 -6.11 -3.20
C CYS A 11 -1.83 -5.25 -4.26
N GLY A 12 -1.12 -4.80 -5.31
CA GLY A 12 -1.74 -4.06 -6.42
C GLY A 12 -1.72 -2.53 -6.29
N THR A 13 -1.03 -1.97 -5.29
CA THR A 13 -0.95 -0.51 -5.07
C THR A 13 -0.41 0.28 -6.28
N VAL A 14 0.46 -0.32 -7.09
CA VAL A 14 0.96 0.34 -8.32
C VAL A 14 -0.15 0.52 -9.34
N THR A 15 -0.94 -0.52 -9.60
CA THR A 15 -2.10 -0.44 -10.50
C THR A 15 -3.15 0.50 -9.94
N PHE A 16 -3.39 0.47 -8.61
CA PHE A 16 -4.29 1.39 -7.94
C PHE A 16 -3.92 2.86 -8.23
N THR A 17 -2.65 3.23 -8.01
CA THR A 17 -2.19 4.60 -8.28
C THR A 17 -2.32 4.96 -9.75
N ARG A 18 -1.99 4.05 -10.68
CA ARG A 18 -2.12 4.31 -12.12
C ARG A 18 -3.57 4.52 -12.54
N ALA A 19 -4.48 3.72 -12.02
CA ALA A 19 -5.92 3.90 -12.24
C ALA A 19 -6.38 5.29 -11.76
N CYS A 20 -5.83 5.76 -10.65
CA CYS A 20 -6.11 7.09 -10.13
C CYS A 20 -5.48 8.24 -10.95
N GLN A 21 -4.57 7.99 -11.90
CA GLN A 21 -4.01 9.04 -12.77
C GLN A 21 -5.04 9.60 -13.75
N TYR A 22 -6.13 8.87 -14.00
CA TYR A 22 -7.26 9.33 -14.82
C TYR A 22 -8.22 10.26 -14.05
N ILE A 23 -8.01 10.45 -12.74
CA ILE A 23 -8.78 11.36 -11.89
C ILE A 23 -8.22 12.77 -12.02
N THR A 24 -9.08 13.78 -12.21
CA THR A 24 -8.65 15.15 -12.49
C THR A 24 -8.73 16.10 -11.28
N ASN A 25 -9.56 15.77 -10.29
CA ASN A 25 -9.73 16.57 -9.06
C ASN A 25 -8.90 16.07 -7.86
N TYR A 26 -8.13 15.00 -8.06
CA TYR A 26 -7.14 14.50 -7.10
C TYR A 26 -5.81 14.31 -7.81
N SER A 27 -4.71 14.59 -7.12
CA SER A 27 -3.40 14.09 -7.54
C SER A 27 -3.21 12.66 -7.01
N ALA A 28 -2.45 11.82 -7.71
CA ALA A 28 -2.20 10.44 -7.30
C ALA A 28 -0.70 10.07 -7.36
N GLY A 29 -0.23 9.37 -6.34
CA GLY A 29 1.17 9.05 -6.11
C GLY A 29 1.42 7.63 -5.61
N HIS A 30 2.59 7.07 -5.94
CA HIS A 30 3.09 5.82 -5.36
C HIS A 30 4.44 6.11 -4.70
N GLU A 31 4.50 5.99 -3.37
CA GLU A 31 5.71 6.22 -2.56
C GLU A 31 6.35 7.61 -2.79
N THR A 32 5.55 8.66 -3.06
CA THR A 32 6.03 9.98 -3.51
C THR A 32 6.89 10.70 -2.47
N ARG A 33 6.66 10.40 -1.18
CA ARG A 33 7.41 10.96 -0.04
C ARG A 33 8.20 9.91 0.73
N ALA A 34 8.41 8.71 0.19
CA ALA A 34 9.06 7.60 0.89
C ALA A 34 10.51 7.89 1.33
N SER A 35 11.21 8.79 0.64
CA SER A 35 12.58 9.23 0.99
C SER A 35 12.63 10.44 1.93
N LYS A 36 11.48 11.05 2.24
CA LYS A 36 11.41 12.21 3.14
C LYS A 36 11.37 11.78 4.60
N HIS A 37 11.76 12.68 5.50
CA HIS A 37 11.77 12.47 6.95
C HIS A 37 11.15 13.68 7.66
N GLY A 38 10.99 13.60 8.99
CA GLY A 38 10.34 14.67 9.75
C GLY A 38 8.89 14.92 9.30
N GLU A 39 8.46 16.17 9.28
CA GLU A 39 7.14 16.60 8.80
C GLU A 39 7.00 16.44 7.28
N ALA A 40 8.09 16.60 6.53
CA ALA A 40 8.09 16.45 5.07
C ALA A 40 7.68 15.03 4.63
N ARG A 41 7.75 14.03 5.51
CA ARG A 41 7.22 12.68 5.26
C ARG A 41 5.70 12.66 5.06
N PHE A 42 4.98 13.58 5.69
CA PHE A 42 3.52 13.60 5.74
C PHE A 42 2.88 14.81 5.08
N ASP A 43 3.66 15.78 4.60
CA ASP A 43 3.13 17.03 4.01
C ASP A 43 2.52 16.84 2.58
N TYR A 44 1.63 15.87 2.39
CA TYR A 44 1.02 15.62 1.08
C TYR A 44 0.12 16.78 0.61
N PRO A 45 0.05 17.09 -0.70
CA PRO A 45 -0.87 18.10 -1.21
C PRO A 45 -2.32 17.83 -0.80
N VAL A 46 -3.15 18.87 -0.77
CA VAL A 46 -4.59 18.71 -0.57
C VAL A 46 -5.19 17.97 -1.77
N ASN A 47 -6.13 17.06 -1.49
CA ASN A 47 -6.76 16.18 -2.48
C ASN A 47 -5.72 15.29 -3.17
N HIS A 48 -4.91 14.62 -2.36
CA HIS A 48 -3.90 13.68 -2.82
C HIS A 48 -4.26 12.24 -2.44
N ILE A 49 -4.06 11.32 -3.37
CA ILE A 49 -4.16 9.87 -3.19
C ILE A 49 -2.74 9.32 -3.15
N GLU A 50 -2.27 8.91 -1.99
CA GLU A 50 -0.95 8.28 -1.83
C GLU A 50 -1.11 6.79 -1.57
N ALA A 51 -0.45 5.96 -2.37
CA ALA A 51 -0.22 4.57 -2.06
C ALA A 51 1.24 4.35 -1.67
N ASP A 52 1.49 4.00 -0.41
CA ASP A 52 2.85 3.79 0.10
C ASP A 52 2.81 2.71 1.18
N ASN A 53 3.37 1.54 0.87
CA ASN A 53 3.38 0.41 1.78
C ASN A 53 4.24 0.66 3.04
N ARG A 54 5.20 1.60 3.00
CA ARG A 54 6.04 1.94 4.14
C ARG A 54 5.31 2.76 5.19
N LEU A 55 4.18 3.40 4.85
CA LEU A 55 3.35 4.09 5.85
C LEU A 55 2.88 3.15 6.96
N SER A 56 2.83 1.83 6.72
CA SER A 56 2.57 0.81 7.75
C SER A 56 3.55 0.86 8.94
N TRP A 57 4.74 1.42 8.76
CA TRP A 57 5.74 1.64 9.83
C TRP A 57 5.63 3.04 10.47
N PHE A 58 4.76 3.91 9.95
CA PHE A 58 4.61 5.30 10.38
C PHE A 58 3.19 5.62 10.84
N LEU A 59 2.33 4.63 11.06
CA LEU A 59 0.89 4.80 11.33
C LEU A 59 0.61 5.71 12.53
N GLY A 60 1.36 5.60 13.61
CA GLY A 60 1.21 6.48 14.78
C GLY A 60 1.46 7.96 14.44
N ARG A 61 2.49 8.25 13.64
CA ARG A 61 2.79 9.62 13.20
C ARG A 61 1.79 10.10 12.14
N LEU A 62 1.40 9.23 11.22
CA LEU A 62 0.38 9.53 10.20
C LEU A 62 -0.95 9.93 10.85
N GLY A 63 -1.42 9.14 11.82
CA GLY A 63 -2.68 9.39 12.52
C GLY A 63 -2.64 10.52 13.55
N THR A 64 -1.44 11.01 13.91
CA THR A 64 -1.28 12.25 14.69
C THR A 64 -1.27 13.48 13.77
N HIS A 65 -0.69 13.34 12.58
CA HIS A 65 -0.54 14.46 11.64
C HIS A 65 -1.86 14.82 10.93
N TYR A 66 -2.70 13.83 10.63
CA TYR A 66 -3.97 14.03 9.95
C TYR A 66 -5.16 13.76 10.87
N ASP A 67 -6.16 14.66 10.82
CA ASP A 67 -7.47 14.42 11.44
C ASP A 67 -8.22 13.34 10.65
N ASP A 68 -8.70 12.31 11.36
CA ASP A 68 -9.49 11.20 10.82
C ASP A 68 -10.73 11.65 10.05
N ARG A 69 -11.28 12.82 10.36
CA ARG A 69 -12.44 13.37 9.66
C ARG A 69 -12.08 13.99 8.31
N SER A 70 -10.79 14.26 8.07
CA SER A 70 -10.27 14.97 6.90
C SER A 70 -9.62 14.04 5.86
N VAL A 71 -9.56 12.74 6.17
CA VAL A 71 -8.88 11.72 5.37
C VAL A 71 -9.75 10.49 5.15
N LEU A 72 -9.53 9.81 4.03
CA LEU A 72 -10.04 8.46 3.79
C LEU A 72 -8.88 7.47 3.78
N TYR A 73 -8.95 6.48 4.65
CA TYR A 73 -8.03 5.33 4.58
C TYR A 73 -8.62 4.23 3.70
N VAL A 74 -7.77 3.63 2.88
CA VAL A 74 -8.09 2.44 2.07
C VAL A 74 -7.10 1.35 2.43
N HIS A 75 -7.57 0.22 2.95
CA HIS A 75 -6.76 -0.97 3.13
C HIS A 75 -6.87 -1.85 1.87
N LEU A 76 -5.83 -1.85 1.04
CA LEU A 76 -5.76 -2.70 -0.14
C LEU A 76 -5.10 -4.03 0.21
N LEU A 77 -5.93 -5.07 0.20
CA LEU A 77 -5.58 -6.44 0.52
C LEU A 77 -5.38 -7.25 -0.76
N ARG A 78 -4.64 -8.35 -0.60
CA ARG A 78 -4.44 -9.41 -1.58
C ARG A 78 -4.32 -10.72 -0.81
N ASP A 79 -4.59 -11.84 -1.46
CA ASP A 79 -4.32 -13.16 -0.90
C ASP A 79 -2.93 -13.22 -0.23
N ARG A 80 -2.93 -13.71 1.01
CA ARG A 80 -1.76 -13.73 1.89
C ARG A 80 -0.63 -14.57 1.29
N ALA A 81 -0.96 -15.76 0.80
CA ALA A 81 0.03 -16.68 0.25
C ALA A 81 0.62 -16.12 -1.06
N ALA A 82 -0.23 -15.64 -1.96
CA ALA A 82 0.19 -15.03 -3.22
C ALA A 82 1.07 -13.77 -3.01
N THR A 83 0.77 -12.98 -1.98
CA THR A 83 1.58 -11.82 -1.59
C THR A 83 2.96 -12.27 -1.09
N ALA A 84 3.01 -13.23 -0.17
CA ALA A 84 4.26 -13.79 0.34
C ALA A 84 5.12 -14.42 -0.77
N ASP A 85 4.50 -15.16 -1.69
CA ASP A 85 5.19 -15.77 -2.84
C ASP A 85 5.71 -14.70 -3.81
N SER A 86 4.99 -13.58 -3.98
CA SER A 86 5.48 -12.44 -4.78
C SER A 86 6.74 -11.79 -4.18
N PHE A 87 6.84 -11.74 -2.84
CA PHE A 87 8.05 -11.31 -2.15
C PHE A 87 9.17 -12.34 -2.22
N LEU A 88 8.85 -13.64 -2.09
CA LEU A 88 9.84 -14.71 -2.16
C LEU A 88 10.56 -14.73 -3.51
N LYS A 89 9.83 -14.52 -4.63
CA LYS A 89 10.45 -14.36 -5.96
C LYS A 89 11.48 -13.22 -6.05
N ARG A 90 11.44 -12.27 -5.11
CA ARG A 90 12.31 -11.08 -5.03
C ARG A 90 13.30 -11.14 -3.88
N TRP A 91 13.40 -12.29 -3.22
CA TRP A 91 14.20 -12.46 -2.03
C TRP A 91 15.67 -12.03 -2.22
N ASP A 92 16.24 -12.46 -3.35
CA ASP A 92 17.62 -12.18 -3.77
C ASP A 92 17.71 -10.96 -4.69
N GLY A 93 16.65 -10.16 -4.79
CA GLY A 93 16.63 -8.94 -5.58
C GLY A 93 17.72 -7.95 -5.16
N THR A 94 18.39 -7.34 -6.15
CA THR A 94 19.48 -6.38 -5.93
C THR A 94 18.99 -5.00 -5.46
N GLN A 95 17.68 -4.76 -5.45
CA GLN A 95 17.08 -3.51 -5.00
C GLN A 95 17.38 -3.26 -3.52
N ARG A 96 18.31 -2.34 -3.25
CA ARG A 96 18.74 -1.97 -1.90
C ARG A 96 17.58 -1.47 -1.03
N ALA A 97 16.59 -0.81 -1.64
CA ALA A 97 15.42 -0.27 -0.96
C ALA A 97 14.25 -1.26 -0.83
N GLY A 98 14.41 -2.54 -1.20
CA GLY A 98 13.32 -3.53 -1.17
C GLY A 98 12.79 -3.76 0.25
N ILE A 99 11.48 -3.64 0.46
CA ILE A 99 10.89 -3.72 1.81
C ILE A 99 11.10 -5.08 2.48
N ILE A 100 11.01 -6.18 1.73
CA ILE A 100 11.25 -7.53 2.29
C ILE A 100 12.70 -7.71 2.70
N ARG A 101 13.65 -7.06 2.01
CA ARG A 101 15.06 -7.03 2.39
C ARG A 101 15.24 -6.27 3.71
N ALA A 102 14.63 -5.10 3.83
CA ALA A 102 14.66 -4.31 5.06
C ALA A 102 14.05 -5.09 6.24
N TYR A 103 12.93 -5.78 6.02
CA TYR A 103 12.28 -6.59 7.04
C TYR A 103 13.17 -7.76 7.50
N ARG A 104 13.68 -8.55 6.56
CA ARG A 104 14.45 -9.78 6.84
C ARG A 104 15.85 -9.55 7.41
N GLN A 105 16.38 -8.32 7.31
CA GLN A 105 17.74 -7.98 7.76
C GLN A 105 17.76 -6.92 8.88
N GLY A 106 16.89 -5.92 8.81
CA GLY A 106 16.92 -4.75 9.71
C GLY A 106 15.83 -4.73 10.78
N ILE A 107 14.64 -5.25 10.47
CA ILE A 107 13.53 -5.32 11.45
C ILE A 107 13.64 -6.59 12.29
N ILE A 108 13.81 -7.75 11.65
CA ILE A 108 14.10 -8.99 12.35
C ILE A 108 15.61 -9.06 12.63
N VAL A 109 15.98 -8.91 13.90
CA VAL A 109 17.37 -8.99 14.36
C VAL A 109 17.87 -10.43 14.26
N ARG A 110 19.02 -10.63 13.60
CA ARG A 110 19.66 -11.95 13.46
C ARG A 110 21.15 -11.84 13.12
N GLY A 111 21.89 -12.90 13.42
CA GLY A 111 23.34 -12.96 13.24
C GLY A 111 23.84 -13.72 11.99
N SER A 112 22.96 -14.27 11.16
CA SER A 112 23.33 -15.08 9.98
C SER A 112 22.39 -14.84 8.80
N GLU A 113 22.59 -15.48 7.64
CA GLU A 113 21.66 -15.43 6.47
C GLU A 113 20.52 -16.46 6.58
N TRP A 114 19.37 -16.21 5.95
CA TRP A 114 18.19 -17.05 6.14
C TRP A 114 18.33 -18.33 5.30
N PRO A 115 18.20 -19.52 5.91
CA PRO A 115 18.10 -20.76 5.15
C PRO A 115 16.94 -20.70 4.15
N GLU A 116 17.12 -21.27 2.96
CA GLU A 116 16.13 -21.20 1.88
C GLU A 116 14.74 -21.67 2.31
N HIS A 117 14.67 -22.77 3.06
CA HIS A 117 13.43 -23.35 3.57
C HIS A 117 12.65 -22.44 4.53
N GLN A 118 13.28 -21.40 5.10
CA GLN A 118 12.63 -20.44 6.01
C GLN A 118 12.17 -19.16 5.31
N ARG A 119 12.69 -18.86 4.11
CA ARG A 119 12.44 -17.58 3.43
C ARG A 119 10.96 -17.29 3.20
N ARG A 120 10.19 -18.32 2.85
CA ARG A 120 8.74 -18.20 2.66
C ARG A 120 8.02 -17.85 3.97
N ALA A 121 8.43 -18.46 5.08
CA ALA A 121 7.86 -18.16 6.40
C ALA A 121 8.11 -16.69 6.79
N VAL A 122 9.30 -16.16 6.50
CA VAL A 122 9.62 -14.73 6.72
C VAL A 122 8.74 -13.81 5.86
N CYS A 123 8.47 -14.18 4.60
CA CYS A 123 7.56 -13.42 3.75
C CYS A 123 6.12 -13.43 4.28
N LEU A 124 5.66 -14.56 4.82
CA LEU A 124 4.33 -14.66 5.43
C LEU A 124 4.24 -13.81 6.70
N ASP A 125 5.25 -13.89 7.56
CA ASP A 125 5.37 -13.11 8.78
C ASP A 125 5.38 -11.59 8.50
N TYR A 126 6.05 -11.15 7.43
CA TYR A 126 5.97 -9.77 6.96
C TYR A 126 4.54 -9.35 6.60
N VAL A 127 3.83 -10.18 5.83
CA VAL A 127 2.45 -9.92 5.40
C VAL A 127 1.54 -9.81 6.63
N ASP A 128 1.67 -10.74 7.58
CA ASP A 128 0.87 -10.76 8.81
C ASP A 128 1.16 -9.53 9.67
N THR A 129 2.43 -9.18 9.86
CA THR A 129 2.85 -8.01 10.65
C THR A 129 2.30 -6.71 10.08
N VAL A 130 2.46 -6.48 8.78
CA VAL A 130 1.98 -5.23 8.16
C VAL A 130 0.45 -5.18 8.17
N THR A 131 -0.22 -6.30 7.87
CA THR A 131 -1.68 -6.38 7.91
C THR A 131 -2.21 -6.11 9.32
N ALA A 132 -1.58 -6.67 10.36
CA ALA A 132 -1.95 -6.44 11.75
C ALA A 132 -1.78 -4.97 12.15
N ASN A 133 -0.64 -4.35 11.80
CA ASN A 133 -0.40 -2.93 12.08
C ASN A 133 -1.46 -2.03 11.46
N ILE A 134 -1.79 -2.25 10.18
CA ILE A 134 -2.82 -1.49 9.48
C ILE A 134 -4.20 -1.75 10.10
N THR A 135 -4.54 -3.01 10.37
CA THR A 135 -5.83 -3.38 10.95
C THR A 135 -6.04 -2.74 12.32
N GLU A 136 -5.01 -2.75 13.17
CA GLU A 136 -5.07 -2.12 14.50
C GLU A 136 -5.23 -0.61 14.40
N PHE A 137 -4.44 0.03 13.53
CA PHE A 137 -4.55 1.47 13.28
C PHE A 137 -5.95 1.89 12.80
N LEU A 138 -6.55 1.09 11.91
CA LEU A 138 -7.85 1.38 11.32
C LEU A 138 -9.05 0.99 12.20
N ARG A 139 -8.84 0.22 13.28
CA ARG A 139 -9.90 -0.34 14.15
C ARG A 139 -10.98 0.67 14.55
N HIS A 140 -10.59 1.93 14.77
CA HIS A 140 -11.48 3.01 15.20
C HIS A 140 -11.53 4.19 14.22
N ARG A 141 -11.03 4.01 12.99
CA ARG A 141 -10.94 5.07 11.98
C ARG A 141 -11.86 4.75 10.80
N PRO A 142 -12.55 5.75 10.21
CA PRO A 142 -13.31 5.55 8.98
C PRO A 142 -12.39 5.08 7.86
N HIS A 143 -12.68 3.91 7.28
CA HIS A 143 -11.87 3.34 6.21
C HIS A 143 -12.71 2.56 5.20
N MET A 144 -12.06 2.15 4.12
CA MET A 144 -12.51 1.14 3.18
C MET A 144 -11.53 -0.01 3.16
N THR A 145 -12.02 -1.22 2.89
CA THR A 145 -11.19 -2.39 2.62
C THR A 145 -11.50 -2.87 1.22
N LEU A 146 -10.47 -3.05 0.41
CA LEU A 146 -10.56 -3.50 -0.97
C LEU A 146 -9.73 -4.77 -1.14
N GLN A 147 -10.27 -5.76 -1.83
CA GLN A 147 -9.56 -7.00 -2.17
C GLN A 147 -9.10 -6.96 -3.61
N LEU A 148 -7.82 -7.23 -3.86
CA LEU A 148 -7.25 -7.20 -5.21
C LEU A 148 -7.93 -8.22 -6.13
N GLU A 149 -8.28 -9.39 -5.62
CA GLU A 149 -8.90 -10.48 -6.37
C GLU A 149 -10.33 -10.14 -6.86
N ASP A 150 -10.99 -9.17 -6.20
CA ASP A 150 -12.35 -8.70 -6.51
C ASP A 150 -12.39 -7.16 -6.47
N ILE A 151 -11.46 -6.53 -7.19
CA ILE A 151 -11.18 -5.10 -7.04
C ILE A 151 -12.24 -4.19 -7.68
N GLU A 152 -12.92 -4.65 -8.73
CA GLU A 152 -13.76 -3.79 -9.58
C GLU A 152 -14.95 -3.16 -8.83
N PRO A 153 -15.78 -3.91 -8.07
CA PRO A 153 -16.89 -3.31 -7.33
C PRO A 153 -16.41 -2.35 -6.24
N GLY A 154 -15.33 -2.74 -5.54
CA GLY A 154 -14.75 -1.96 -4.46
C GLY A 154 -14.08 -0.67 -4.96
N PHE A 155 -13.39 -0.72 -6.10
CA PHE A 155 -12.77 0.44 -6.72
C PHE A 155 -13.81 1.42 -7.25
N THR A 156 -14.91 0.91 -7.83
CA THR A 156 -16.05 1.76 -8.22
C THR A 156 -16.63 2.50 -7.03
N THR A 157 -16.89 1.78 -5.93
CA THR A 157 -17.36 2.40 -4.67
C THR A 157 -16.37 3.43 -4.12
N PHE A 158 -15.06 3.19 -4.29
CA PHE A 158 -14.02 4.12 -3.88
C PHE A 158 -14.09 5.43 -4.68
N LEU A 159 -14.20 5.35 -6.01
CA LEU A 159 -14.31 6.52 -6.89
C LEU A 159 -15.53 7.38 -6.51
N ASP A 160 -16.67 6.73 -6.27
CA ASP A 160 -17.90 7.42 -5.85
C ASP A 160 -17.72 8.09 -4.48
N ARG A 161 -17.11 7.39 -3.51
CA ARG A 161 -16.91 7.90 -2.15
C ARG A 161 -16.04 9.14 -2.08
N ILE A 162 -15.03 9.25 -2.94
CA ILE A 162 -14.15 10.43 -2.98
C ILE A 162 -14.68 11.54 -3.90
N GLY A 163 -15.80 11.30 -4.61
CA GLY A 163 -16.32 12.20 -5.63
C GLY A 163 -15.34 12.39 -6.77
N ALA A 164 -14.74 11.31 -7.27
CA ALA A 164 -13.75 11.36 -8.34
C ALA A 164 -14.35 11.95 -9.62
N GLY A 165 -13.68 12.95 -10.19
CA GLY A 165 -13.95 13.46 -11.54
C GLY A 165 -12.85 13.01 -12.52
N GLY A 166 -13.09 13.15 -13.83
CA GLY A 166 -12.16 12.73 -14.87
C GLY A 166 -12.67 11.54 -15.67
N ASP A 167 -11.75 10.76 -16.26
CA ASP A 167 -12.10 9.60 -17.08
C ASP A 167 -12.20 8.34 -16.22
N LEU A 168 -13.36 8.17 -15.57
CA LEU A 168 -13.59 7.05 -14.66
C LEU A 168 -13.73 5.71 -15.38
N VAL A 169 -14.02 5.72 -16.70
CA VAL A 169 -14.05 4.50 -17.50
C VAL A 169 -12.63 3.98 -17.66
N ALA A 170 -11.71 4.84 -18.13
CA ALA A 170 -10.29 4.48 -18.25
C ALA A 170 -9.67 4.09 -16.90
N ALA A 171 -10.04 4.78 -15.82
CA ALA A 171 -9.61 4.43 -14.46
C ALA A 171 -9.98 2.98 -14.07
N ARG A 172 -11.19 2.52 -14.42
CA ARG A 172 -11.62 1.15 -14.15
C ARG A 172 -10.93 0.15 -15.08
N GLU A 173 -10.80 0.48 -16.36
CA GLU A 173 -10.15 -0.37 -17.36
C GLU A 173 -8.66 -0.60 -17.09
N GLU A 174 -7.98 0.33 -16.41
CA GLU A 174 -6.58 0.17 -15.98
C GLU A 174 -6.37 -1.10 -15.13
N TRP A 175 -7.37 -1.56 -14.39
CA TRP A 175 -7.29 -2.81 -13.63
C TRP A 175 -7.31 -4.07 -14.52
N ALA A 176 -7.92 -3.99 -15.71
CA ALA A 176 -7.87 -5.07 -16.70
C ALA A 176 -6.50 -5.11 -17.41
N THR A 177 -5.78 -4.00 -17.42
CA THR A 177 -4.44 -3.93 -17.99
C THR A 177 -3.44 -4.61 -17.05
N LYS A 178 -2.77 -5.66 -17.55
CA LYS A 178 -1.79 -6.42 -16.77
C LYS A 178 -0.53 -5.60 -16.50
N HIS A 179 -0.54 -4.84 -15.41
CA HIS A 179 0.64 -4.16 -14.92
C HIS A 179 1.43 -5.07 -13.97
N ASN A 180 2.57 -5.55 -14.48
CA ASN A 180 3.59 -6.41 -13.83
C ASN A 180 3.35 -7.92 -13.92
N ARG A 181 3.86 -8.52 -15.00
CA ARG A 181 4.42 -9.89 -14.96
C ARG A 181 5.69 -9.87 -14.11
N SER A 182 5.68 -10.59 -12.99
CA SER A 182 6.86 -10.95 -12.21
C SER A 182 6.61 -12.17 -11.34
#